data_AF-A0A2E3L0R1-F1
#
_entry.id   AF-A0A2E3L0R1-F1
#
_cell.length_a   1.000
_cell.length_b   1.000
_cell.length_c   1.000
_cell.angle_alpha   90.00
_cell.angle_beta   90.00
_cell.angle_gamma   90.00
#
_symmetry.space_group_name_H-M   'P 1'
#
loop_
_entity.id
_entity.type
_entity.pdbx_description
1 polymer ?
#
loop_
_entity_poly.entity_id
_entity_poly.type
_entity_poly.pdbx_seq_one_letter_code
_entity_poly.pdbx_strand_id
1 'polypeptide(L)'
;MTLWTNFSQRILGQNTAPIIEQVADDSRFQDDSWTENQILDFLKQSYLLTSRWVQSYVSEIEGLDKDTVRKVDFYGRQYVAALSLSNLAMTNPEVLRTTLETGGENLFKGIENLFRDLEEGDGKMNIQMVDSEAFEVGIDVAAAPDTNIIMMTVD
;
A
#
# COMPACT_ATOMS: atom_id res chain seq x y z
N MET A 1 21.69 -7.24 -13.40
CA MET A 1 22.59 -8.42 -13.25
C MET A 1 22.65 -8.85 -11.78
N THR A 2 22.98 -7.97 -10.84
CA THR A 2 23.14 -8.28 -9.40
C THR A 2 21.90 -8.89 -8.72
N LEU A 3 20.67 -8.48 -9.09
CA LEU A 3 19.44 -9.01 -8.48
C LEU A 3 19.27 -10.52 -8.66
N TRP A 4 19.46 -11.01 -9.88
CA TRP A 4 19.38 -12.45 -10.18
C TRP A 4 20.51 -13.24 -9.53
N THR A 5 21.69 -12.65 -9.39
CA THR A 5 22.82 -13.25 -8.66
C THR A 5 22.52 -13.36 -7.17
N ASN A 6 21.99 -12.30 -6.53
CA ASN A 6 21.62 -12.35 -5.13
C ASN A 6 20.50 -13.36 -4.88
N PHE A 7 19.50 -13.42 -5.77
CA PHE A 7 18.43 -14.42 -5.69
C PHE A 7 18.96 -15.85 -5.77
N SER A 8 19.81 -16.16 -6.75
CA SER A 8 20.37 -17.51 -6.89
C SER A 8 21.23 -17.90 -5.68
N GLN A 9 22.01 -16.96 -5.14
CA GLN A 9 22.79 -17.17 -3.91
C GLN A 9 21.89 -17.42 -2.69
N ARG A 10 20.79 -16.66 -2.54
CA ARG A 10 19.85 -16.85 -1.44
C ARG A 10 19.10 -18.18 -1.53
N ILE A 11 18.69 -18.62 -2.72
CA ILE A 11 18.10 -19.94 -2.96
C ILE A 11 19.06 -21.07 -2.55
N LEU A 12 20.37 -20.88 -2.74
CA LEU A 12 21.42 -21.79 -2.29
C LEU A 12 21.74 -21.68 -0.78
N GLY A 13 20.95 -20.90 -0.01
CA GLY A 13 21.12 -20.73 1.44
C GLY A 13 22.21 -19.74 1.84
N GLN A 14 22.73 -18.94 0.90
CA GLN A 14 23.72 -17.91 1.21
C GLN A 14 23.03 -16.61 1.63
N ASN A 15 23.61 -15.89 2.59
CA ASN A 15 23.17 -14.56 2.97
C ASN A 15 23.77 -13.53 2.03
N THR A 16 22.93 -12.66 1.46
CA THR A 16 23.33 -11.54 0.62
C THR A 16 22.76 -10.25 1.19
N ALA A 17 23.50 -9.14 1.03
CA ALA A 17 22.98 -7.83 1.39
C ALA A 17 21.87 -7.42 0.39
N PRO A 18 20.83 -6.68 0.85
CA PRO A 18 19.84 -6.11 -0.04
C PRO A 18 20.51 -5.16 -1.03
N ILE A 19 20.02 -5.14 -2.28
CA ILE A 19 20.56 -4.29 -3.33
C ILE A 19 20.06 -2.86 -3.17
N ILE A 20 18.82 -2.75 -2.69
CA ILE A 20 18.18 -1.50 -2.37
C ILE A 20 17.54 -1.60 -0.99
N GLU A 21 17.85 -0.62 -0.15
CA GLU A 21 17.21 -0.48 1.15
C GLU A 21 15.79 0.06 0.98
N GLN A 22 14.88 -0.54 1.75
CA GLN A 22 13.54 -0.01 1.93
C GLN A 22 13.63 1.32 2.69
N VAL A 23 12.80 2.28 2.29
CA VAL A 23 12.66 3.53 3.04
C VAL A 23 11.95 3.20 4.35
N ALA A 24 12.48 3.69 5.49
CA ALA A 24 11.98 3.33 6.83
C ALA A 24 10.45 3.50 6.98
N ASP A 25 9.86 4.50 6.31
CA ASP A 25 8.43 4.81 6.38
C ASP A 25 7.56 4.06 5.35
N ASP A 26 8.11 3.12 4.57
CA ASP A 26 7.31 2.32 3.63
C ASP A 26 6.59 1.19 4.38
N SER A 27 5.32 1.41 4.71
CA SER A 27 4.48 0.45 5.43
C SER A 27 4.19 -0.85 4.66
N ARG A 28 4.41 -0.88 3.34
CA ARG A 28 4.02 -2.02 2.48
C ARG A 28 4.88 -3.25 2.67
N PHE A 29 6.10 -3.11 3.17
CA PHE A 29 7.07 -4.20 3.32
C PHE A 29 7.52 -4.40 4.77
N GLN A 30 6.64 -4.13 5.74
CA GLN A 30 6.96 -4.23 7.17
C GLN A 30 6.96 -5.68 7.70
N ASP A 31 6.20 -6.59 7.08
CA ASP A 31 6.18 -8.00 7.48
C ASP A 31 7.53 -8.69 7.15
N ASP A 32 8.10 -9.40 8.13
CA ASP A 32 9.40 -10.07 8.03
C ASP A 32 9.48 -11.07 6.86
N SER A 33 8.34 -11.63 6.42
CA SER A 33 8.26 -12.53 5.26
C SER A 33 8.79 -11.87 3.99
N TRP A 34 8.68 -10.54 3.86
CA TRP A 34 9.23 -9.79 2.74
C TRP A 34 10.77 -9.81 2.69
N THR A 35 11.43 -10.22 3.77
CA THR A 35 12.89 -10.35 3.86
C THR A 35 13.32 -11.80 4.04
N GLU A 36 12.56 -12.61 4.76
CA GLU A 36 12.87 -14.02 5.04
C GLU A 36 12.56 -14.94 3.85
N ASN A 37 11.42 -14.73 3.18
CA ASN A 37 11.05 -15.52 2.02
C ASN A 37 11.81 -15.03 0.78
N GLN A 38 12.58 -15.92 0.17
CA GLN A 38 13.47 -15.60 -0.94
C GLN A 38 12.72 -15.09 -2.19
N ILE A 39 11.51 -15.59 -2.43
CA ILE A 39 10.67 -15.15 -3.56
C ILE A 39 10.11 -13.75 -3.25
N LEU A 40 9.57 -13.54 -2.04
CA LEU A 40 9.03 -12.24 -1.65
C LEU A 40 10.11 -11.17 -1.58
N ASP A 41 11.31 -11.50 -1.10
CA ASP A 41 12.44 -10.58 -1.09
C ASP A 41 12.88 -10.21 -2.51
N PHE A 42 12.94 -11.17 -3.43
CA PHE A 42 13.22 -10.88 -4.84
C PHE A 42 12.16 -9.95 -5.45
N LEU A 43 10.88 -10.21 -5.19
CA LEU A 43 9.78 -9.37 -5.68
C LEU A 43 9.84 -7.96 -5.11
N LYS A 44 10.08 -7.82 -3.79
CA LYS A 44 10.30 -6.53 -3.11
C LYS A 44 11.48 -5.78 -3.73
N GLN A 45 12.64 -6.41 -3.84
CA GLN A 45 13.85 -5.78 -4.36
C GLN A 45 13.69 -5.38 -5.84
N SER A 46 13.03 -6.21 -6.66
CA SER A 46 12.68 -5.91 -8.04
C SER A 46 11.78 -4.67 -8.12
N TYR A 47 10.71 -4.64 -7.31
CA TYR A 47 9.80 -3.50 -7.24
C TYR A 47 10.51 -2.21 -6.82
N LEU A 48 11.31 -2.24 -5.76
CA LEU A 48 12.03 -1.06 -5.27
C LEU A 48 13.03 -0.53 -6.32
N LEU A 49 13.74 -1.43 -7.00
CA LEU A 49 14.66 -1.07 -8.08
C LEU A 49 13.93 -0.41 -9.25
N THR A 50 12.84 -1.02 -9.73
CA THR A 50 12.03 -0.44 -10.81
C THR A 50 11.41 0.89 -10.39
N SER A 51 10.96 1.02 -9.15
CA SER A 51 10.40 2.26 -8.61
C SER A 51 11.41 3.39 -8.63
N ARG A 52 12.63 3.13 -8.14
CA ARG A 52 13.72 4.10 -8.17
C ARG A 52 14.11 4.45 -9.60
N TRP A 53 14.21 3.46 -10.48
CA TRP A 53 14.55 3.67 -11.89
C TRP A 53 13.54 4.57 -12.61
N VAL A 54 12.24 4.31 -12.46
CA VAL A 54 11.18 5.15 -13.05
C VAL A 54 11.26 6.58 -12.53
N GLN A 55 11.44 6.76 -11.21
CA GLN A 55 11.57 8.09 -10.60
C GLN A 55 12.81 8.85 -11.12
N SER A 56 13.96 8.18 -11.20
CA SER A 56 15.18 8.77 -11.74
C SER A 56 15.02 9.15 -13.22
N TYR A 57 14.42 8.28 -14.02
CA TYR A 57 14.23 8.53 -15.46
C TYR A 57 13.37 9.77 -15.72
N VAL A 58 12.30 9.96 -14.95
CA VAL A 58 11.45 11.16 -15.07
C VAL A 58 12.21 12.45 -14.77
N SER A 59 13.18 12.41 -13.85
CA SER A 59 14.00 13.58 -13.52
C SER A 59 15.04 13.97 -14.57
N GLU A 60 15.34 13.06 -15.51
CA GLU A 60 16.36 13.23 -16.56
C GLU A 60 15.75 13.65 -17.91
N ILE A 61 14.42 13.82 -18.01
CA ILE A 61 13.77 14.21 -19.27
C ILE A 61 14.07 15.67 -19.60
N GLU A 62 14.96 15.89 -20.56
CA GLU A 62 15.25 17.20 -21.13
C GLU A 62 14.11 17.70 -22.03
N GLY A 63 13.86 19.01 -22.01
CA GLY A 63 12.90 19.67 -22.92
C GLY A 63 11.46 19.80 -22.41
N LEU A 64 11.17 19.35 -21.18
CA LEU A 64 9.87 19.57 -20.53
C LEU A 64 9.87 20.84 -19.67
N ASP A 65 8.71 21.51 -19.61
CA ASP A 65 8.50 22.57 -18.64
C ASP A 65 8.36 22.01 -17.20
N LYS A 66 8.56 22.87 -16.20
CA LYS A 66 8.56 22.46 -14.79
C LYS A 66 7.22 21.87 -14.32
N ASP A 67 6.10 22.32 -14.89
CA ASP A 67 4.77 21.86 -14.48
C ASP A 67 4.50 20.44 -15.00
N THR A 68 4.94 20.17 -16.23
CA THR A 68 4.86 18.85 -16.87
C THR A 68 5.78 17.86 -16.17
N VAL A 69 7.02 18.24 -15.82
CA VAL A 69 7.92 17.39 -15.02
C VAL A 69 7.25 16.99 -13.71
N ARG A 70 6.63 17.93 -12.99
CA ARG A 70 5.93 17.64 -11.73
C ARG A 70 4.75 16.68 -11.92
N LYS A 71 3.97 16.84 -12.99
CA LYS A 71 2.86 15.94 -13.31
C LYS A 71 3.34 14.54 -13.66
N VAL A 72 4.35 14.42 -14.53
CA VAL A 72 4.92 13.12 -14.93
C VAL A 72 5.50 12.40 -13.72
N ASP A 73 6.20 13.11 -12.83
CA ASP A 73 6.76 12.56 -11.60
C ASP A 73 5.65 12.07 -10.64
N PHE A 74 4.59 12.87 -10.46
CA PHE A 74 3.44 12.46 -9.68
C PHE A 74 2.76 11.20 -10.24
N TYR A 75 2.38 11.21 -11.51
CA TYR A 75 1.68 10.08 -12.13
C TYR A 75 2.57 8.84 -12.26
N GLY A 76 3.88 9.02 -12.48
CA GLY A 76 4.86 7.93 -12.49
C GLY A 76 4.93 7.23 -11.12
N ARG A 77 4.97 8.00 -10.02
CA ARG A 77 4.89 7.42 -8.67
C ARG A 77 3.58 6.67 -8.44
N GLN A 78 2.44 7.24 -8.84
CA GLN A 78 1.13 6.58 -8.68
C GLN A 78 1.05 5.29 -9.50
N TYR A 79 1.53 5.31 -10.74
CA TYR A 79 1.53 4.14 -11.62
C TYR A 79 2.38 3.00 -11.05
N VAL A 80 3.61 3.31 -10.63
CA VAL A 80 4.48 2.33 -10.00
C VAL A 80 3.88 1.81 -8.70
N ALA A 81 3.33 2.69 -7.85
CA ALA A 81 2.71 2.29 -6.59
C ALA A 81 1.51 1.35 -6.81
N ALA A 82 0.72 1.57 -7.86
CA ALA A 82 -0.40 0.70 -8.22
C ALA A 82 0.04 -0.72 -8.63
N LEU A 83 1.22 -0.84 -9.26
CA LEU A 83 1.82 -2.13 -9.64
C LEU A 83 2.48 -2.88 -8.47
N SER A 84 2.49 -2.30 -7.26
CA SER A 84 3.08 -2.98 -6.11
C SER A 84 2.35 -4.27 -5.78
N LEU A 85 3.09 -5.38 -5.72
CA LEU A 85 2.56 -6.71 -5.38
C LEU A 85 1.98 -6.79 -3.96
N SER A 86 2.33 -5.85 -3.06
CA SER A 86 1.70 -5.75 -1.75
C SER A 86 0.19 -5.47 -1.83
N ASN A 87 -0.28 -4.88 -2.94
CA ASN A 87 -1.68 -4.54 -3.16
C ASN A 87 -2.53 -5.72 -3.63
N LEU A 88 -1.90 -6.84 -4.00
CA LEU A 88 -2.60 -8.04 -4.43
C LEU A 88 -2.70 -9.01 -3.25
N ALA A 89 -3.93 -9.32 -2.83
CA ALA A 89 -4.22 -10.27 -1.76
C ALA A 89 -3.48 -11.61 -1.91
N MET A 90 -3.28 -12.06 -3.15
CA MET A 90 -2.63 -13.34 -3.48
C MET A 90 -1.11 -13.33 -3.27
N THR A 91 -0.48 -12.16 -3.15
CA THR A 91 0.98 -12.03 -2.94
C THR A 91 1.33 -11.32 -1.64
N ASN A 92 0.34 -10.86 -0.88
CA ASN A 92 0.55 -10.28 0.44
C ASN A 92 0.66 -11.39 1.51
N PRO A 93 1.83 -11.57 2.16
CA PRO A 93 2.05 -12.66 3.11
C PRO A 93 1.16 -12.56 4.36
N GLU A 94 0.80 -11.36 4.79
CA GLU A 94 -0.11 -11.13 5.90
C GLU A 94 -1.52 -11.62 5.53
N VAL A 95 -2.01 -11.21 4.35
CA VAL A 95 -3.32 -11.65 3.85
C VAL A 95 -3.36 -13.17 3.67
N LEU A 96 -2.33 -13.78 3.08
CA LEU A 96 -2.26 -15.24 2.91
C LEU A 96 -2.28 -15.96 4.26
N ARG A 97 -1.52 -15.47 5.25
CA ARG A 97 -1.47 -16.05 6.60
C ARG A 97 -2.81 -15.94 7.31
N THR A 98 -3.41 -14.76 7.35
CA THR A 98 -4.74 -14.56 7.94
C THR A 98 -5.78 -15.41 7.22
N THR A 99 -5.72 -15.51 5.88
CA THR A 99 -6.63 -16.36 5.10
C THR A 99 -6.51 -17.83 5.52
N LEU A 100 -5.30 -18.33 5.75
CA LEU A 100 -5.09 -19.69 6.25
C LEU A 100 -5.60 -19.86 7.68
N GLU A 101 -5.29 -18.91 8.57
CA GLU A 101 -5.68 -18.92 9.99
C GLU A 101 -7.20 -18.85 10.18
N THR A 102 -7.89 -18.02 9.40
CA THR A 102 -9.34 -17.80 9.49
C THR A 102 -10.13 -18.68 8.50
N GLY A 103 -9.48 -19.58 7.76
CA GLY A 103 -10.12 -20.38 6.71
C GLY A 103 -10.80 -19.53 5.62
N GLY A 104 -10.30 -18.32 5.37
CA GLY A 104 -10.80 -17.38 4.36
C GLY A 104 -11.83 -16.35 4.84
N GLU A 105 -12.22 -16.36 6.11
CA GLU A 105 -13.21 -15.41 6.67
C GLU A 105 -12.81 -13.93 6.48
N ASN A 106 -11.52 -13.58 6.55
CA ASN A 106 -11.02 -12.23 6.30
C ASN A 106 -11.40 -11.69 4.90
N LEU A 107 -11.39 -12.56 3.87
CA LEU A 107 -11.76 -12.18 2.51
C LEU A 107 -13.28 -11.94 2.39
N PHE A 108 -14.10 -12.77 3.05
CA PHE A 108 -15.55 -12.58 3.09
C PHE A 108 -15.92 -11.25 3.76
N LYS A 109 -15.31 -10.95 4.92
CA LYS A 109 -15.51 -9.66 5.61
C LYS A 109 -15.08 -8.48 4.74
N GLY A 110 -13.97 -8.60 4.01
CA GLY A 110 -13.53 -7.57 3.07
C GLY A 110 -14.55 -7.30 1.95
N ILE A 111 -15.15 -8.35 1.39
CA ILE A 111 -16.20 -8.24 0.37
C ILE A 111 -17.49 -7.67 0.96
N GLU A 112 -17.88 -8.09 2.17
CA GLU A 112 -19.04 -7.54 2.88
C GLU A 112 -18.89 -6.03 3.12
N ASN A 113 -17.72 -5.59 3.58
CA ASN A 113 -17.40 -4.18 3.73
C ASN A 113 -17.46 -3.43 2.39
N LEU A 114 -16.93 -4.01 1.31
CA LEU A 114 -16.99 -3.42 -0.02
C LEU A 114 -18.43 -3.22 -0.52
N PHE A 115 -19.31 -4.20 -0.26
CA PHE A 115 -20.72 -4.08 -0.62
C PHE A 115 -21.43 -3.03 0.22
N ARG A 116 -21.20 -2.99 1.54
CA ARG A 116 -21.74 -1.94 2.42
C ARG A 116 -21.35 -0.55 1.94
N ASP A 117 -20.06 -0.33 1.66
CA ASP A 117 -19.53 0.95 1.17
C ASP A 117 -20.13 1.37 -0.20
N LEU A 118 -20.56 0.41 -1.02
CA LEU A 118 -21.19 0.65 -2.30
C LEU A 118 -22.71 0.92 -2.18
N GLU A 119 -23.39 0.19 -1.31
CA GLU A 119 -24.82 0.36 -1.03
C GLU A 119 -25.10 1.72 -0.41
N GLU A 120 -24.33 2.12 0.60
CA GLU A 120 -24.51 3.41 1.26
C GLU A 120 -24.09 4.60 0.40
N GLY A 121 -23.15 4.39 -0.52
CA GLY A 121 -22.74 5.40 -1.48
C GLY A 121 -23.67 5.56 -2.67
N ASP A 122 -24.87 4.95 -2.66
CA ASP A 122 -25.83 4.96 -3.77
C ASP A 122 -25.20 4.46 -5.08
N GLY A 123 -24.38 3.41 -4.99
CA GLY A 123 -23.62 2.85 -6.12
C GLY A 123 -22.33 3.60 -6.45
N LYS A 124 -21.94 4.60 -5.66
CA LYS A 124 -20.60 5.20 -5.69
C LYS A 124 -19.77 4.65 -4.54
N MET A 125 -18.47 4.49 -4.75
CA MET A 125 -17.56 4.04 -3.70
C MET A 125 -17.48 5.10 -2.59
N ASN A 126 -18.09 4.85 -1.44
CA ASN A 126 -17.97 5.68 -0.24
C ASN A 126 -17.25 4.89 0.84
N ILE A 127 -15.91 5.00 0.90
CA ILE A 127 -15.09 4.25 1.85
C ILE A 127 -15.31 4.81 3.24
N GLN A 128 -15.99 4.05 4.11
CA GLN A 128 -16.17 4.43 5.50
C GLN A 128 -14.87 4.26 6.27
N MET A 129 -14.39 5.34 6.89
CA MET A 129 -13.23 5.28 7.80
C MET A 129 -13.62 5.08 9.27
N VAL A 130 -14.89 5.31 9.60
CA VAL A 130 -15.46 5.20 10.94
C VAL A 130 -16.90 4.72 10.85
N ASP A 131 -17.37 4.00 11.87
CA ASP A 131 -18.78 3.68 12.03
C ASP A 131 -19.53 4.96 12.40
N SER A 132 -20.32 5.49 11.48
CA SER A 132 -21.08 6.73 11.68
C SER A 132 -22.26 6.55 12.64
N GLU A 133 -22.72 5.32 12.87
CA GLU A 133 -23.81 5.02 13.82
C GLU A 133 -23.30 4.91 15.26
N ALA A 134 -21.99 4.76 15.45
CA ALA A 134 -21.37 4.69 16.76
C ALA A 134 -21.25 6.05 17.48
N PHE A 135 -21.65 7.15 16.82
CA PHE A 135 -21.46 8.51 17.34
C PHE A 135 -22.73 9.34 17.29
N GLU A 136 -23.17 9.88 18.45
CA GLU A 136 -24.27 10.85 18.49
C GLU A 136 -23.76 12.30 18.47
N VAL A 137 -24.29 13.09 17.53
CA VAL A 137 -24.00 14.53 17.45
C VAL A 137 -24.59 15.24 18.67
N GLY A 138 -23.73 15.92 19.42
CA GLY A 138 -24.06 16.57 20.69
C GLY A 138 -23.74 15.73 21.93
N ILE A 139 -23.32 14.46 21.76
CA ILE A 139 -22.85 13.59 22.84
C ILE A 139 -21.38 13.24 22.62
N ASP A 140 -21.09 12.46 21.58
CA ASP A 140 -19.73 12.00 21.26
C ASP A 140 -19.04 12.93 20.26
N VAL A 141 -19.84 13.73 19.54
CA VAL A 141 -19.39 14.55 18.42
C VAL A 141 -19.99 15.96 18.49
N ALA A 142 -19.15 16.98 18.64
CA ALA A 142 -19.59 18.38 18.55
C ALA A 142 -19.46 18.91 17.12
N ALA A 143 -20.55 19.46 16.57
CA ALA A 143 -20.58 20.14 15.28
C ALA A 143 -20.72 21.66 15.48
N ALA A 144 -19.78 22.43 14.93
CA ALA A 144 -19.86 23.89 14.90
C ALA A 144 -20.62 24.32 13.62
N PRO A 145 -21.70 25.13 13.72
CA PRO A 145 -22.56 25.44 12.57
C PRO A 145 -21.83 26.15 11.41
N ASP A 146 -20.71 26.82 11.70
CA ASP A 146 -20.03 27.70 10.73
C ASP A 146 -18.65 27.16 10.29
N THR A 147 -18.23 25.99 10.79
CA THR A 147 -16.94 25.40 10.43
C THR A 147 -17.12 23.92 10.16
N ASN A 148 -16.56 23.42 9.05
CA ASN A 148 -16.48 21.99 8.75
C ASN A 148 -15.48 21.27 9.70
N ILE A 149 -15.57 21.54 11.00
CA ILE A 149 -14.73 20.97 12.06
C ILE A 149 -15.66 20.18 12.96
N ILE A 150 -15.34 18.90 13.06
CA ILE A 150 -15.98 17.96 13.97
C ILE A 150 -14.99 17.73 15.11
N MET A 151 -15.38 18.06 16.34
CA MET A 151 -14.57 17.77 17.53
C MET A 151 -15.15 16.54 18.25
N MET A 152 -14.32 15.51 18.42
CA MET A 152 -14.62 14.32 19.21
C MET A 152 -13.94 14.44 20.57
N THR A 153 -14.70 14.25 21.65
CA THR A 153 -14.15 14.09 23.00
C THR A 153 -13.77 12.63 23.21
N VAL A 154 -12.50 12.38 23.49
CA VAL A 154 -11.98 11.05 23.85
C VAL A 154 -11.83 11.01 25.36
N ASP A 155 -12.63 10.20 26.04
CA ASP A 155 -12.35 9.73 27.41
C ASP A 155 -11.49 8.45 27.35
#